data_AF-K9Q8G8-F1
#
_entry.id   AF-K9Q8G8-F1
#
_cell.length_a   1.000
_cell.length_b   1.000
_cell.length_c   1.000
_cell.angle_alpha   90.00
_cell.angle_beta   90.00
_cell.angle_gamma   90.00
#
_symmetry.space_group_name_H-M   'P 1'
#
loop_
_entity.id
_entity.type
_entity.pdbx_description
1 polymer ?
#
loop_
_entity_poly.entity_id
_entity_poly.type
_entity_poly.pdbx_seq_one_letter_code
_entity_poly.pdbx_strand_id
1 'polypeptide(L)'
;MTQYTVSLSMDSTTRQYLQNKGYSLYVFKGVDAGKGAQSTVWVSVTGDALYNQSKIDISWQENLYIGETTSQLQNGVVVSGTNPFVTSDNIQPVSLGNNYIYEGVQWNPNPTQSGQPSAFTIENSPSIVNNFYVSQKVDTDPDYIVVQSITGAGGSASFIPIETISMVLSTQSINKGTIITQAFSPGLIITLVGITSTNISYDTNKGWNGPSGSTSPLKKGDSIYDSMISSYRPTLKSYANSVLRTLNAIESERGILIDSGFTATLVFGTLTVATWAYNHQALIASAANVVISSFSDLNTATRTFKVIGASAIACAAAMDAIVKAIKDNAPPQSVAADNELSAFVDVKYTNLVCKK
;
A
#
# COMPACT_ATOMS: atom_id res chain seq x y z
N MET A 1 -27.32 -20.85 4.06
CA MET A 1 -26.12 -20.04 3.71
C MET A 1 -25.98 -20.07 2.22
N THR A 2 -25.77 -18.92 1.58
CA THR A 2 -25.53 -18.84 0.14
C THR A 2 -24.09 -19.23 -0.14
N GLN A 3 -23.89 -20.15 -1.09
CA GLN A 3 -22.59 -20.57 -1.57
C GLN A 3 -22.32 -19.88 -2.91
N TYR A 4 -21.13 -19.31 -3.06
CA TYR A 4 -20.69 -18.65 -4.29
C TYR A 4 -19.54 -19.42 -4.91
N THR A 5 -19.48 -19.46 -6.24
CA THR A 5 -18.41 -20.13 -6.98
C THR A 5 -18.01 -19.34 -8.23
N VAL A 6 -16.72 -19.09 -8.41
CA VAL A 6 -16.17 -18.60 -9.68
C VAL A 6 -15.26 -19.66 -10.28
N SER A 7 -15.55 -20.00 -11.53
CA SER A 7 -14.82 -21.01 -12.29
C SER A 7 -13.95 -20.35 -13.34
N LEU A 8 -12.63 -20.45 -13.19
CA LEU A 8 -11.64 -19.96 -14.15
C LEU A 8 -11.18 -21.08 -15.07
N SER A 9 -11.28 -20.84 -16.37
CA SER A 9 -10.72 -21.70 -17.41
C SER A 9 -9.56 -21.03 -18.15
N MET A 10 -8.55 -21.82 -18.50
CA MET A 10 -7.41 -21.38 -19.31
C MET A 10 -7.08 -22.51 -20.28
N ASP A 11 -6.64 -22.20 -21.50
CA ASP A 11 -6.17 -23.23 -22.44
C ASP A 11 -4.73 -23.70 -22.09
N SER A 12 -4.29 -24.80 -22.70
CA SER A 12 -2.95 -25.36 -22.44
C SER A 12 -1.82 -24.39 -22.78
N THR A 13 -1.97 -23.63 -23.87
CA THR A 13 -0.98 -22.64 -24.33
C THR A 13 -0.80 -21.53 -23.30
N THR A 14 -1.91 -20.99 -22.78
CA THR A 14 -1.93 -19.97 -21.73
C THR A 14 -1.32 -20.49 -20.44
N ARG A 15 -1.69 -21.68 -19.99
CA ARG A 15 -1.12 -22.28 -18.77
C ARG A 15 0.39 -22.49 -18.90
N GLN A 16 0.85 -23.01 -20.03
CA GLN A 16 2.29 -23.20 -20.28
C GLN A 16 3.04 -21.87 -20.31
N TYR A 17 2.46 -20.82 -20.91
CA TYR A 17 3.05 -19.48 -20.88
C TYR A 17 3.19 -18.95 -19.45
N LEU A 18 2.11 -19.03 -18.66
CA LEU A 18 2.09 -18.56 -17.27
C LEU A 18 3.12 -19.32 -16.42
N GLN A 19 3.23 -20.64 -16.61
CA GLN A 19 4.24 -21.48 -15.96
C GLN A 19 5.65 -21.05 -16.31
N ASN A 20 5.96 -20.89 -17.60
CA ASN A 20 7.28 -20.49 -18.07
C ASN A 20 7.71 -19.10 -17.59
N LYS A 21 6.74 -18.24 -17.25
CA LYS A 21 6.97 -16.89 -16.75
C LYS A 21 6.80 -16.75 -15.24
N GLY A 22 6.47 -17.83 -14.53
CA GLY A 22 6.34 -17.86 -13.08
C GLY A 22 5.15 -17.04 -12.55
N TYR A 23 4.03 -17.02 -13.27
CA TYR A 23 2.84 -16.30 -12.83
C TYR A 23 2.09 -17.01 -11.71
N SER A 24 1.45 -16.24 -10.85
CA SER A 24 0.55 -16.68 -9.81
C SER A 24 -0.76 -15.91 -9.91
N LEU A 25 -1.87 -16.56 -9.59
CA LEU A 25 -3.19 -15.93 -9.54
C LEU A 25 -3.49 -15.47 -8.12
N TYR A 26 -3.82 -14.19 -7.99
CA TYR A 26 -4.20 -13.55 -6.74
C TYR A 26 -5.64 -13.07 -6.81
N VAL A 27 -6.40 -13.40 -5.77
CA VAL A 27 -7.81 -13.07 -5.65
C VAL A 27 -7.99 -12.17 -4.43
N PHE A 28 -8.78 -11.12 -4.60
CA PHE A 28 -9.15 -10.18 -3.56
C PHE A 28 -10.67 -10.21 -3.39
N LYS A 29 -11.16 -10.23 -2.15
CA LYS A 29 -12.59 -10.11 -1.85
C LYS A 29 -12.97 -8.65 -1.64
N GLY A 30 -14.09 -8.24 -2.23
CA GLY A 30 -14.62 -6.89 -2.08
C GLY A 30 -15.30 -6.69 -0.73
N VAL A 31 -14.80 -5.70 0.02
CA VAL A 31 -15.44 -5.13 1.21
C VAL A 31 -15.28 -3.62 1.13
N ASP A 32 -16.36 -2.87 1.26
CA ASP A 32 -16.28 -1.43 1.47
C ASP A 32 -16.09 -1.17 2.97
N ALA A 33 -14.88 -0.77 3.33
CA ALA A 33 -14.48 -0.48 4.71
C ALA A 33 -14.15 1.01 4.93
N GLY A 34 -14.47 1.86 3.96
CA GLY A 34 -14.10 3.27 3.98
C GLY A 34 -12.60 3.53 3.77
N LYS A 35 -12.18 4.77 4.03
CA LYS A 35 -10.81 5.24 3.73
C LYS A 35 -9.80 4.68 4.74
N GLY A 36 -8.67 4.19 4.23
CA GLY A 36 -7.57 3.68 5.05
C GLY A 36 -7.61 2.17 5.28
N ALA A 37 -8.67 1.50 4.83
CA ALA A 37 -8.72 0.06 4.71
C ALA A 37 -7.63 -0.46 3.75
N GLN A 38 -7.16 -1.68 4.00
CA GLN A 38 -6.11 -2.32 3.23
C GLN A 38 -6.56 -3.71 2.83
N SER A 39 -6.81 -3.94 1.53
CA SER A 39 -7.13 -5.27 1.04
C SER A 39 -5.93 -6.20 1.13
N THR A 40 -6.19 -7.46 1.48
CA THR A 40 -5.20 -8.53 1.53
C THR A 40 -5.45 -9.53 0.40
N VAL A 41 -4.41 -10.26 0.01
CA VAL A 41 -4.59 -11.44 -0.86
C VAL A 41 -5.43 -12.47 -0.12
N TRP A 42 -6.63 -12.69 -0.62
CA TRP A 42 -7.60 -13.60 -0.04
C TRP A 42 -7.33 -15.04 -0.49
N VAL A 43 -7.13 -15.25 -1.80
CA VAL A 43 -6.74 -16.55 -2.36
C VAL A 43 -5.52 -16.37 -3.26
N SER A 44 -4.58 -17.31 -3.15
CA SER A 44 -3.44 -17.43 -4.05
C SER A 44 -3.44 -18.82 -4.71
N VAL A 45 -3.43 -18.88 -6.03
CA VAL A 45 -3.27 -20.13 -6.79
C VAL A 45 -1.93 -20.09 -7.51
N THR A 46 -1.04 -21.02 -7.16
CA THR A 46 0.36 -21.03 -7.62
C THR A 46 0.77 -22.43 -8.03
N GLY A 47 1.86 -22.55 -8.80
CA GLY A 47 2.43 -23.84 -9.18
C GLY A 47 1.44 -24.74 -9.92
N ASP A 48 1.49 -26.03 -9.63
CA ASP A 48 0.66 -27.04 -10.31
C ASP A 48 -0.85 -26.79 -10.17
N ALA A 49 -1.29 -26.17 -9.08
CA ALA A 49 -2.70 -25.80 -8.89
C ALA A 49 -3.17 -24.75 -9.92
N LEU A 50 -2.26 -23.95 -10.47
CA LEU A 50 -2.54 -22.99 -11.53
C LEU A 50 -2.33 -23.60 -12.93
N TYR A 51 -1.25 -24.38 -13.11
CA TYR A 51 -0.78 -24.78 -14.44
C TYR A 51 -1.34 -26.12 -14.94
N ASN A 52 -1.59 -27.07 -14.03
CA ASN A 52 -1.99 -28.43 -14.38
C ASN A 52 -3.51 -28.64 -14.33
N GLN A 53 -4.27 -27.57 -14.14
CA GLN A 53 -5.73 -27.58 -14.06
C GLN A 53 -6.33 -26.90 -15.29
N SER A 54 -7.24 -27.56 -16.00
CA SER A 54 -8.02 -26.91 -17.07
C SER A 54 -9.10 -25.97 -16.53
N LYS A 55 -9.47 -26.16 -15.26
CA LYS A 55 -10.49 -25.42 -14.53
C LYS A 55 -10.05 -25.21 -13.08
N ILE A 56 -10.17 -23.98 -12.58
CA ILE A 56 -9.88 -23.60 -11.20
C ILE A 56 -11.17 -23.06 -10.60
N ASP A 57 -11.67 -23.69 -9.55
CA ASP A 57 -12.89 -23.29 -8.87
C ASP A 57 -12.54 -22.61 -7.55
N ILE A 58 -12.99 -21.37 -7.37
CA ILE A 58 -12.88 -20.60 -6.13
C ILE A 58 -14.28 -20.51 -5.54
N SER A 59 -14.51 -21.16 -4.40
CA SER A 59 -15.81 -21.23 -3.74
C SER A 59 -15.76 -20.74 -2.30
N TRP A 60 -16.82 -20.07 -1.84
CA TRP A 60 -16.91 -19.57 -0.46
C TRP A 60 -18.36 -19.48 0.03
N GLN A 61 -18.50 -19.25 1.34
CA GLN A 61 -19.77 -18.94 2.00
C GLN A 61 -19.70 -17.53 2.60
N GLU A 62 -20.83 -16.83 2.69
CA GLU A 62 -20.92 -15.45 3.23
C GLU A 62 -20.84 -15.36 4.76
N ASN A 63 -20.01 -16.20 5.38
CA ASN A 63 -19.68 -16.08 6.80
C ASN A 63 -18.41 -15.25 6.95
N LEU A 64 -18.54 -14.10 7.62
CA LEU A 64 -17.43 -13.19 7.90
C LEU A 64 -17.02 -13.30 9.35
N TYR A 65 -15.74 -13.10 9.62
CA TYR A 65 -15.16 -13.14 10.97
C TYR A 65 -14.27 -11.92 11.17
N ILE A 66 -14.21 -11.44 12.41
CA ILE A 66 -13.41 -10.28 12.78
C ILE A 66 -12.42 -10.63 13.89
N GLY A 67 -11.38 -9.82 14.01
CA GLY A 67 -10.41 -9.89 15.09
C GLY A 67 -9.45 -8.71 15.01
N GLU A 68 -8.47 -8.71 15.90
CA GLU A 68 -7.39 -7.74 15.92
C GLU A 68 -6.18 -8.26 15.13
N THR A 69 -5.29 -7.39 14.69
CA THR A 69 -3.95 -7.79 14.27
C THR A 69 -2.90 -6.82 14.76
N THR A 70 -1.74 -7.35 15.13
CA THR A 70 -0.54 -6.54 15.42
C THR A 70 0.28 -6.26 14.17
N SER A 71 -0.13 -6.82 13.02
CA SER A 71 0.54 -6.64 11.74
C SER A 71 0.52 -5.17 11.33
N GLN A 72 1.66 -4.68 10.86
CA GLN A 72 1.73 -3.33 10.31
C GLN A 72 1.01 -3.27 8.97
N LEU A 73 0.24 -2.20 8.74
CA LEU A 73 -0.39 -1.92 7.46
C LEU A 73 0.63 -1.44 6.44
N GLN A 74 1.43 -2.36 5.91
CA GLN A 74 2.51 -2.11 4.96
C GLN A 74 2.56 -3.19 3.87
N ASN A 75 3.08 -2.84 2.69
CA ASN A 75 3.24 -3.78 1.58
C ASN A 75 4.07 -5.00 1.98
N GLY A 76 3.65 -6.17 1.51
CA GLY A 76 4.39 -7.42 1.71
C GLY A 76 4.28 -8.00 3.12
N VAL A 77 3.57 -7.34 4.04
CA VAL A 77 3.33 -7.87 5.38
C VAL A 77 2.22 -8.91 5.32
N VAL A 78 2.50 -10.10 5.84
CA VAL A 78 1.52 -11.15 6.07
C VAL A 78 0.76 -10.83 7.35
N VAL A 79 -0.57 -10.82 7.26
CA VAL A 79 -1.45 -10.59 8.40
C VAL A 79 -1.50 -11.82 9.30
N SER A 80 -1.29 -11.61 10.59
CA SER A 80 -1.53 -12.58 11.65
C SER A 80 -2.60 -12.06 12.60
N GLY A 81 -3.71 -12.78 12.70
CA GLY A 81 -4.85 -12.43 13.54
C GLY A 81 -4.60 -12.76 15.01
N THR A 82 -5.04 -11.86 15.88
CA THR A 82 -5.09 -11.99 17.33
C THR A 82 -6.51 -11.66 17.80
N ASN A 83 -6.89 -12.15 18.99
CA ASN A 83 -8.17 -11.80 19.62
C ASN A 83 -9.36 -11.93 18.65
N PRO A 84 -9.67 -13.12 18.11
CA PRO A 84 -10.85 -13.28 17.27
C PRO A 84 -12.13 -12.99 18.06
N PHE A 85 -13.19 -12.56 17.38
CA PHE A 85 -14.51 -12.47 18.00
C PHE A 85 -15.01 -13.87 18.36
N VAL A 86 -15.21 -14.12 19.66
CA VAL A 86 -15.60 -15.42 20.20
C VAL A 86 -16.83 -15.30 21.09
N THR A 87 -17.58 -16.39 21.18
CA THR A 87 -18.59 -16.62 22.21
C THR A 87 -18.35 -18.00 22.80
N SER A 88 -18.13 -18.08 24.11
CA SER A 88 -17.80 -19.34 24.80
C SER A 88 -16.66 -20.11 24.12
N ASP A 89 -15.53 -19.42 23.89
CA ASP A 89 -14.30 -19.91 23.25
C ASP A 89 -14.40 -20.35 21.79
N ASN A 90 -15.58 -20.19 21.17
CA ASN A 90 -15.78 -20.52 19.76
C ASN A 90 -15.79 -19.25 18.91
N ILE A 91 -14.98 -19.21 17.85
CA ILE A 91 -14.96 -18.13 16.86
C ILE A 91 -16.34 -18.02 16.21
N GLN A 92 -16.97 -16.85 16.32
CA GLN A 92 -18.31 -16.62 15.81
C GLN A 92 -18.30 -15.80 14.52
N PRO A 93 -19.18 -16.11 13.55
CA PRO A 93 -19.39 -15.24 12.41
C PRO A 93 -20.05 -13.93 12.86
N VAL A 94 -19.72 -12.84 12.18
CA VAL A 94 -20.39 -11.56 12.37
C VAL A 94 -21.70 -11.50 11.57
N SER A 95 -22.68 -10.81 12.13
CA SER A 95 -23.96 -10.54 11.49
C SER A 95 -24.01 -9.08 11.05
N LEU A 96 -24.61 -8.84 9.89
CA LEU A 96 -24.90 -7.48 9.44
C LEU A 96 -25.94 -6.82 10.34
N GLY A 97 -25.95 -5.50 10.37
CA GLY A 97 -26.78 -4.71 11.25
C GLY A 97 -26.25 -4.61 12.69
N ASN A 98 -25.08 -5.16 13.01
CA ASN A 98 -24.51 -5.14 14.36
C ASN A 98 -23.26 -4.26 14.49
N ASN A 99 -23.02 -3.75 15.70
CA ASN A 99 -21.82 -3.05 16.14
C ASN A 99 -21.05 -3.95 17.13
N TYR A 100 -19.81 -4.24 16.80
CA TYR A 100 -18.91 -5.09 17.55
C TYR A 100 -17.90 -4.22 18.27
N ILE A 101 -17.92 -4.28 19.61
CA ILE A 101 -17.10 -3.41 20.46
C ILE A 101 -15.88 -4.20 20.94
N TYR A 102 -14.68 -3.71 20.64
CA TYR A 102 -13.44 -4.22 21.18
C TYR A 102 -13.03 -3.44 22.42
N GLU A 103 -12.88 -4.13 23.54
CA GLU A 103 -12.65 -3.55 24.87
C GLU A 103 -11.16 -3.49 25.25
N GLY A 104 -10.25 -3.79 24.31
CA GLY A 104 -8.79 -3.69 24.48
C GLY A 104 -8.06 -4.97 24.84
N VAL A 105 -8.79 -5.99 25.30
CA VAL A 105 -8.26 -7.34 25.53
C VAL A 105 -9.13 -8.41 24.90
N GLN A 106 -10.44 -8.14 24.81
CA GLN A 106 -11.44 -9.04 24.26
C GLN A 106 -12.53 -8.21 23.58
N TRP A 107 -13.38 -8.91 22.85
CA TRP A 107 -14.59 -8.34 22.29
C TRP A 107 -15.73 -8.41 23.31
N ASN A 108 -16.63 -7.43 23.27
CA ASN A 108 -17.92 -7.55 23.93
C ASN A 108 -18.70 -8.71 23.27
N PRO A 109 -19.09 -9.76 24.02
CA PRO A 109 -19.76 -10.93 23.46
C PRO A 109 -21.20 -10.64 23.00
N ASN A 110 -21.77 -9.50 23.39
CA ASN A 110 -23.13 -9.08 23.08
C ASN A 110 -23.09 -7.84 22.18
N PRO A 111 -22.93 -8.00 20.85
CA PRO A 111 -22.90 -6.87 19.94
C PRO A 111 -24.20 -6.07 20.00
N THR A 112 -24.10 -4.75 19.87
CA THR A 112 -25.27 -3.86 19.85
C THR A 112 -25.79 -3.68 18.42
N GLN A 113 -26.99 -3.15 18.24
CA GLN A 113 -27.49 -2.87 16.90
C GLN A 113 -26.74 -1.67 16.30
N SER A 114 -26.22 -1.83 15.08
CA SER A 114 -25.76 -0.72 14.25
C SER A 114 -26.95 -0.12 13.49
N GLY A 115 -26.92 1.19 13.23
CA GLY A 115 -27.95 1.86 12.42
C GLY A 115 -27.91 1.53 10.92
N GLN A 116 -27.12 0.54 10.48
CA GLN A 116 -26.83 0.23 9.08
C GLN A 116 -27.07 -1.27 8.79
N PRO A 117 -28.26 -1.67 8.31
CA PRO A 117 -28.61 -3.09 8.14
C PRO A 117 -27.71 -3.88 7.18
N SER A 118 -27.09 -3.21 6.20
CA SER A 118 -26.21 -3.82 5.20
C SER A 118 -24.74 -3.87 5.62
N ALA A 119 -24.40 -3.36 6.79
CA ALA A 119 -23.03 -3.25 7.27
C ALA A 119 -22.90 -3.89 8.65
N PHE A 120 -21.69 -4.26 9.04
CA PHE A 120 -21.35 -4.37 10.46
C PHE A 120 -20.33 -3.30 10.82
N THR A 121 -20.35 -2.85 12.06
CA THR A 121 -19.40 -1.85 12.56
C THR A 121 -18.45 -2.49 13.55
N ILE A 122 -17.18 -2.10 13.51
CA ILE A 122 -16.22 -2.37 14.58
C ILE A 122 -15.98 -1.05 15.30
N GLU A 123 -16.13 -1.08 16.62
CA GLU A 123 -15.81 0.03 17.52
C GLU A 123 -14.61 -0.33 18.40
N ASN A 124 -13.68 0.59 18.49
CA ASN A 124 -12.50 0.48 19.34
C ASN A 124 -12.72 1.33 20.60
N SER A 125 -12.95 0.70 21.75
CA SER A 125 -13.09 1.42 23.03
C SER A 125 -11.76 1.93 23.61
N PRO A 126 -10.61 1.25 23.44
CA PRO A 126 -9.33 1.75 23.93
C PRO A 126 -8.92 3.11 23.33
N SER A 127 -8.25 3.94 24.13
CA SER A 127 -7.66 5.23 23.68
C SER A 127 -6.36 5.06 22.87
N ILE A 128 -6.19 3.93 22.18
CA ILE A 128 -5.03 3.61 21.33
C ILE A 128 -5.48 3.30 19.91
N VAL A 129 -4.53 3.21 18.98
CA VAL A 129 -4.80 2.76 17.61
C VAL A 129 -4.68 1.25 17.58
N ASN A 130 -5.76 0.57 17.18
CA ASN A 130 -5.76 -0.87 16.96
C ASN A 130 -6.04 -1.18 15.49
N ASN A 131 -5.48 -2.27 14.97
CA ASN A 131 -5.77 -2.74 13.62
C ASN A 131 -6.73 -3.91 13.72
N PHE A 132 -7.80 -3.86 12.95
CA PHE A 132 -8.81 -4.91 12.91
C PHE A 132 -8.83 -5.55 11.54
N TYR A 133 -8.92 -6.87 11.50
CA TYR A 133 -9.11 -7.60 10.26
C TYR A 133 -10.56 -8.03 10.11
N VAL A 134 -10.98 -8.16 8.86
CA VAL A 134 -12.11 -8.99 8.46
C VAL A 134 -11.53 -10.18 7.70
N SER A 135 -12.10 -11.35 7.92
CA SER A 135 -11.70 -12.60 7.26
C SER A 135 -12.93 -13.38 6.82
N GLN A 136 -12.72 -14.23 5.82
CA GLN A 136 -13.73 -15.12 5.28
C GLN A 136 -13.08 -16.46 4.98
N LYS A 137 -13.73 -17.55 5.40
CA LYS A 137 -13.23 -18.90 5.14
C LYS A 137 -13.50 -19.27 3.69
N VAL A 138 -12.42 -19.56 2.96
CA VAL A 138 -12.47 -20.25 1.65
C VAL A 138 -12.27 -21.75 1.83
N ASP A 139 -11.51 -22.15 2.85
CA ASP A 139 -11.25 -23.53 3.23
C ASP A 139 -11.29 -23.70 4.76
N THR A 140 -10.40 -24.51 5.36
CA THR A 140 -10.36 -24.76 6.82
C THR A 140 -9.95 -23.54 7.65
N ASP A 141 -9.08 -22.69 7.12
CA ASP A 141 -8.54 -21.52 7.84
C ASP A 141 -9.22 -20.22 7.41
N PRO A 142 -9.39 -19.25 8.33
CA PRO A 142 -9.88 -17.92 7.98
C PRO A 142 -8.85 -17.19 7.12
N ASP A 143 -9.23 -16.87 5.88
CA ASP A 143 -8.41 -16.04 5.00
C ASP A 143 -8.77 -14.56 5.20
N TYR A 144 -7.79 -13.73 5.52
CA TYR A 144 -7.98 -12.29 5.71
C TYR A 144 -8.36 -11.62 4.38
N ILE A 145 -9.34 -10.72 4.42
CA ILE A 145 -9.85 -9.99 3.23
C ILE A 145 -9.54 -8.50 3.29
N VAL A 146 -9.57 -7.89 4.48
CA VAL A 146 -9.25 -6.48 4.67
C VAL A 146 -8.75 -6.24 6.09
N VAL A 147 -7.87 -5.25 6.25
CA VAL A 147 -7.43 -4.75 7.56
C VAL A 147 -7.62 -3.23 7.63
N GLN A 148 -8.03 -2.72 8.79
CA GLN A 148 -8.25 -1.30 9.03
C GLN A 148 -7.72 -0.86 10.39
N SER A 149 -6.98 0.25 10.43
CA SER A 149 -6.67 0.93 11.68
C SER A 149 -7.85 1.76 12.15
N ILE A 150 -8.26 1.55 13.41
CA ILE A 150 -9.29 2.36 14.07
C ILE A 150 -8.62 3.06 15.27
N THR A 151 -8.80 4.38 15.38
CA THR A 151 -8.06 5.22 16.31
C THR A 151 -8.95 5.75 17.43
N GLY A 152 -8.46 5.66 18.66
CA GLY A 152 -9.03 6.36 19.80
C GLY A 152 -10.26 5.68 20.40
N ALA A 153 -10.66 6.15 21.58
CA ALA A 153 -11.81 5.63 22.30
C ALA A 153 -13.11 6.03 21.60
N GLY A 154 -13.91 5.03 21.23
CA GLY A 154 -15.15 5.22 20.46
C GLY A 154 -14.91 5.45 18.96
N GLY A 155 -13.67 5.28 18.49
CA GLY A 155 -13.40 5.24 17.06
C GLY A 155 -14.10 4.04 16.43
N SER A 156 -14.69 4.22 15.25
CA SER A 156 -15.43 3.14 14.58
C SER A 156 -15.18 3.09 13.08
N ALA A 157 -15.36 1.90 12.52
CA ALA A 157 -15.32 1.66 11.08
C ALA A 157 -16.48 0.74 10.66
N SER A 158 -17.13 1.09 9.57
CA SER A 158 -18.23 0.32 8.97
C SER A 158 -17.68 -0.54 7.83
N PHE A 159 -18.12 -1.79 7.78
CA PHE A 159 -17.72 -2.77 6.77
C PHE A 159 -18.97 -3.28 6.06
N ILE A 160 -19.05 -3.03 4.76
CA ILE A 160 -20.14 -3.47 3.88
C ILE A 160 -19.57 -4.57 2.99
N PRO A 161 -19.96 -5.83 3.18
CA PRO A 161 -19.55 -6.92 2.29
C PRO A 161 -20.11 -6.68 0.90
N ILE A 162 -19.29 -6.90 -0.12
CA ILE A 162 -19.71 -6.81 -1.51
C ILE A 162 -19.58 -8.20 -2.12
N GLU A 163 -20.58 -8.60 -2.90
CA GLU A 163 -20.58 -9.82 -3.70
C GLU A 163 -19.67 -9.64 -4.93
N THR A 164 -18.43 -9.18 -4.73
CA THR A 164 -17.47 -8.88 -5.78
C THR A 164 -16.10 -9.42 -5.39
N ILE A 165 -15.40 -9.99 -6.36
CA ILE A 165 -14.00 -10.37 -6.23
C ILE A 165 -13.18 -9.72 -7.35
N SER A 166 -11.89 -9.53 -7.12
CA SER A 166 -10.95 -9.16 -8.18
C SER A 166 -9.89 -10.23 -8.34
N MET A 167 -9.49 -10.48 -9.59
CA MET A 167 -8.46 -11.44 -9.96
C MET A 167 -7.33 -10.75 -10.71
N VAL A 168 -6.10 -11.10 -10.34
CA VAL A 168 -4.87 -10.52 -10.90
C VAL A 168 -3.83 -11.62 -11.08
N LEU A 169 -3.11 -11.58 -12.20
CA LEU A 169 -1.96 -12.46 -12.45
C LEU A 169 -0.66 -11.69 -12.24
N SER A 170 0.24 -12.22 -11.41
CA SER A 170 1.52 -11.58 -11.11
C SER A 170 2.68 -12.58 -11.11
N THR A 171 3.86 -12.15 -11.54
CA THR A 171 5.10 -12.94 -11.47
C THR A 171 5.79 -12.87 -10.12
N GLN A 172 5.38 -11.93 -9.25
CA GLN A 172 5.91 -11.88 -7.88
C GLN A 172 5.11 -12.84 -7.00
N SER A 173 5.82 -13.73 -6.32
CA SER A 173 5.21 -14.57 -5.29
C SER A 173 4.74 -13.69 -4.13
N ILE A 174 3.45 -13.82 -3.83
CA ILE A 174 2.75 -13.15 -2.75
C ILE A 174 2.02 -14.24 -1.94
N ASN A 175 2.16 -14.19 -0.63
CA ASN A 175 1.48 -15.12 0.27
C ASN A 175 0.02 -14.69 0.53
N LYS A 176 -0.86 -15.62 0.88
CA LYS A 176 -2.19 -15.29 1.43
C LYS A 176 -2.06 -14.41 2.66
N GLY A 177 -3.05 -13.54 2.89
CA GLY A 177 -3.03 -12.57 3.98
C GLY A 177 -2.00 -11.46 3.80
N THR A 178 -1.32 -11.36 2.66
CA THR A 178 -0.35 -10.29 2.41
C THR A 178 -1.04 -9.02 1.94
N ILE A 179 -0.68 -7.87 2.50
CA ILE A 179 -1.10 -6.55 2.01
C ILE A 179 -0.31 -6.23 0.73
N ILE A 180 -1.02 -5.90 -0.36
CA ILE A 180 -0.40 -5.62 -1.65
C ILE A 180 -0.59 -4.19 -2.08
N THR A 181 0.52 -3.60 -2.50
CA THR A 181 0.61 -2.19 -2.90
C THR A 181 1.21 -2.00 -4.29
N GLN A 182 1.42 -3.06 -5.06
CA GLN A 182 1.89 -2.98 -6.43
C GLN A 182 1.04 -3.91 -7.29
N ALA A 183 0.53 -3.42 -8.42
CA ALA A 183 -0.35 -4.19 -9.29
C ALA A 183 0.39 -4.68 -10.55
N PHE A 184 0.10 -5.92 -10.93
CA PHE A 184 0.62 -6.66 -12.09
C PHE A 184 -0.56 -7.07 -12.98
N SER A 185 -0.31 -7.28 -14.28
CA SER A 185 -1.28 -7.60 -15.36
C SER A 185 -2.58 -6.75 -15.40
N PRO A 186 -3.31 -6.74 -16.53
CA PRO A 186 -4.72 -6.34 -16.49
C PRO A 186 -5.46 -7.27 -15.52
N GLY A 187 -6.21 -6.70 -14.57
CA GLY A 187 -7.06 -7.46 -13.64
C GLY A 187 -8.50 -7.56 -14.13
N LEU A 188 -9.27 -8.44 -13.49
CA LEU A 188 -10.71 -8.59 -13.71
C LEU A 188 -11.45 -8.32 -12.40
N ILE A 189 -12.56 -7.61 -12.47
CA ILE A 189 -13.57 -7.53 -11.40
C ILE A 189 -14.72 -8.45 -11.79
N ILE A 190 -15.21 -9.21 -10.83
CA ILE A 190 -16.31 -10.15 -10.99
C ILE A 190 -17.35 -9.84 -9.93
N THR A 191 -18.56 -9.47 -10.33
CA THR A 191 -19.69 -9.16 -9.46
C THR A 191 -20.74 -10.25 -9.58
N LEU A 192 -21.11 -10.82 -8.43
CA LEU A 192 -22.07 -11.92 -8.29
C LEU A 192 -23.43 -11.42 -7.78
N VAL A 193 -23.74 -10.14 -7.93
CA VAL A 193 -25.05 -9.59 -7.51
C VAL A 193 -26.17 -10.27 -8.30
N GLY A 194 -27.02 -10.99 -7.56
CA GLY A 194 -28.15 -11.74 -8.12
C GLY A 194 -27.79 -13.10 -8.75
N ILE A 195 -26.53 -13.54 -8.66
CA ILE A 195 -26.09 -14.86 -9.15
C ILE A 195 -25.16 -15.54 -8.13
N THR A 196 -25.17 -16.86 -8.05
CA THR A 196 -24.29 -17.61 -7.13
C THR A 196 -23.07 -18.19 -7.82
N SER A 197 -23.03 -18.19 -9.16
CA SER A 197 -21.87 -18.69 -9.88
C SER A 197 -21.67 -18.01 -11.22
N THR A 198 -20.41 -17.97 -11.65
CA THR A 198 -20.05 -17.51 -13.00
C THR A 198 -18.81 -18.22 -13.51
N ASN A 199 -18.71 -18.32 -14.83
CA ASN A 199 -17.57 -18.89 -15.52
C ASN A 199 -16.79 -17.78 -16.22
N ILE A 200 -15.49 -17.77 -16.03
CA ILE A 200 -14.57 -16.84 -16.68
C ILE A 200 -13.45 -17.62 -17.37
N SER A 201 -12.76 -16.93 -18.27
CA SER A 201 -11.62 -17.46 -19.00
C SER A 201 -10.50 -16.42 -19.06
N TYR A 202 -9.26 -16.88 -19.10
CA TYR A 202 -8.11 -16.04 -19.35
C TYR A 202 -7.28 -16.60 -20.51
N ASP A 203 -6.90 -15.72 -21.43
CA ASP A 203 -6.04 -15.99 -22.57
C ASP A 203 -4.92 -14.94 -22.57
N THR A 204 -3.68 -15.37 -22.77
CA THR A 204 -2.51 -14.46 -22.71
C THR A 204 -2.51 -13.35 -23.77
N ASN A 205 -3.15 -13.58 -24.91
CA ASN A 205 -3.23 -12.62 -26.02
C ASN A 205 -4.52 -11.80 -25.99
N LYS A 206 -5.62 -12.38 -25.50
CA LYS A 206 -6.94 -11.74 -25.48
C LYS A 206 -7.32 -11.16 -24.12
N GLY A 207 -6.61 -11.51 -23.06
CA GLY A 207 -6.89 -11.12 -21.70
C GLY A 207 -8.05 -11.90 -21.08
N TRP A 208 -8.73 -11.26 -20.13
CA TRP A 208 -9.87 -11.83 -19.43
C TRP A 208 -11.15 -11.78 -20.27
N ASN A 209 -11.94 -12.84 -20.18
CA ASN A 209 -13.25 -12.93 -20.82
C ASN A 209 -14.27 -13.59 -19.87
N GLY A 210 -15.47 -13.01 -19.81
CA GLY A 210 -16.56 -13.46 -18.96
C GLY A 210 -17.88 -12.75 -19.32
N PRO A 211 -18.98 -13.05 -18.62
CA PRO A 211 -20.28 -12.45 -18.91
C PRO A 211 -20.25 -10.93 -18.65
N SER A 212 -20.69 -10.13 -19.63
CA SER A 212 -20.59 -8.67 -19.58
C SER A 212 -21.38 -8.00 -18.45
N GLY A 213 -22.40 -8.67 -17.91
CA GLY A 213 -23.18 -8.19 -16.76
C GLY A 213 -22.55 -8.50 -15.40
N SER A 214 -21.59 -9.43 -15.34
CA SER A 214 -20.97 -9.88 -14.09
C SER A 214 -19.47 -9.65 -14.07
N THR A 215 -18.88 -9.11 -15.14
CA THR A 215 -17.43 -8.91 -15.24
C THR A 215 -17.09 -7.54 -15.82
N SER A 216 -16.03 -6.94 -15.31
CA SER A 216 -15.48 -5.69 -15.84
C SER A 216 -13.96 -5.66 -15.67
N PRO A 217 -13.21 -5.02 -16.58
CA PRO A 217 -11.77 -4.87 -16.39
C PRO A 217 -11.48 -4.07 -15.12
N LEU A 218 -10.50 -4.50 -14.32
CA LEU A 218 -10.01 -3.73 -13.17
C LEU A 218 -9.33 -2.45 -13.67
N LYS A 219 -9.83 -1.29 -13.24
CA LYS A 219 -9.39 0.03 -13.67
C LYS A 219 -9.07 0.93 -12.48
N LYS A 220 -8.28 1.98 -12.74
CA LYS A 220 -8.06 3.06 -11.78
C LYS A 220 -9.39 3.74 -11.43
N GLY A 221 -9.65 3.93 -10.13
CA GLY A 221 -10.90 4.49 -9.61
C GLY A 221 -11.93 3.45 -9.16
N ASP A 222 -11.71 2.15 -9.46
CA ASP A 222 -12.52 1.09 -8.84
C ASP A 222 -12.15 0.99 -7.35
N SER A 223 -13.12 0.80 -6.45
CA SER A 223 -12.89 0.78 -5.00
C SER A 223 -11.86 -0.26 -4.56
N ILE A 224 -11.83 -1.44 -5.21
CA ILE A 224 -10.82 -2.47 -4.98
C ILE A 224 -9.44 -2.02 -5.45
N TYR A 225 -9.36 -1.42 -6.64
CA TYR A 225 -8.10 -0.87 -7.16
C TYR A 225 -7.59 0.25 -6.25
N ASP A 226 -8.48 1.16 -5.83
CA ASP A 226 -8.16 2.26 -4.95
C ASP A 226 -7.76 1.77 -3.56
N SER A 227 -8.34 0.67 -3.05
CA SER A 227 -7.86 -0.01 -1.84
C SER A 227 -6.42 -0.52 -2.01
N MET A 228 -6.15 -1.23 -3.12
CA MET A 228 -4.81 -1.72 -3.49
C MET A 228 -3.78 -0.62 -3.75
N ILE A 229 -4.22 0.61 -4.05
CA ILE A 229 -3.34 1.78 -4.25
C ILE A 229 -3.27 2.67 -3.01
N SER A 230 -4.32 2.73 -2.20
CA SER A 230 -4.31 3.47 -0.93
C SER A 230 -3.29 2.88 0.03
N SER A 231 -3.10 1.56 -0.05
CA SER A 231 -2.02 0.81 0.59
C SER A 231 -0.63 1.17 0.07
N TYR A 232 -0.52 1.56 -1.20
CA TYR A 232 0.72 2.01 -1.83
C TYR A 232 1.18 3.38 -1.40
N ARG A 233 0.29 4.24 -0.89
CA ARG A 233 0.78 5.50 -0.32
C ARG A 233 1.75 5.10 0.77
N PRO A 234 3.07 5.34 0.63
CA PRO A 234 3.92 5.32 1.80
C PRO A 234 3.20 6.30 2.70
N THR A 235 2.72 5.85 3.86
CA THR A 235 2.16 6.80 4.80
C THR A 235 3.24 7.87 4.88
N LEU A 236 2.93 9.11 4.53
CA LEU A 236 3.89 10.22 4.62
C LEU A 236 4.52 10.21 6.03
N LYS A 237 3.78 9.66 7.01
CA LYS A 237 4.20 9.17 8.33
C LYS A 237 5.40 8.21 8.34
N SER A 238 5.46 7.12 7.57
CA SER A 238 6.62 6.21 7.50
C SER A 238 7.87 6.91 6.96
N TYR A 239 7.73 7.72 5.90
CA TYR A 239 8.85 8.52 5.37
C TYR A 239 9.28 9.61 6.37
N ALA A 240 8.33 10.34 6.96
CA ALA A 240 8.58 11.33 8.01
C ALA A 240 9.22 10.71 9.24
N ASN A 241 8.80 9.51 9.66
CA ASN A 241 9.41 8.76 10.77
C ASN A 241 10.81 8.25 10.42
N SER A 242 11.10 7.95 9.15
CA SER A 242 12.46 7.63 8.70
C SER A 242 13.36 8.86 8.76
N VAL A 243 12.87 10.00 8.29
CA VAL A 243 13.58 11.29 8.36
C VAL A 243 13.80 11.71 9.82
N LEU A 244 12.77 11.65 10.67
CA LEU A 244 12.89 11.94 12.11
C LEU A 244 13.88 11.02 12.81
N ARG A 245 13.86 9.71 12.52
CA ARG A 245 14.85 8.78 13.10
C ARG A 245 16.28 9.14 12.68
N THR A 246 16.47 9.53 11.42
CA THR A 246 17.78 9.97 10.92
C THR A 246 18.23 11.25 11.61
N LEU A 247 17.32 12.22 11.79
CA LEU A 247 17.63 13.48 12.47
C LEU A 247 17.93 13.28 13.97
N ASN A 248 17.16 12.44 14.65
CA ASN A 248 17.40 12.10 16.06
C ASN A 248 18.73 11.34 16.25
N ALA A 249 19.11 10.48 15.29
CA ALA A 249 20.41 9.83 15.30
C ALA A 249 21.56 10.85 15.17
N ILE A 250 21.42 11.84 14.29
CA ILE A 250 22.39 12.94 14.14
C ILE A 250 22.49 13.79 15.42
N GLU A 251 21.37 14.11 16.05
CA GLU A 251 21.33 14.84 17.34
C GLU A 251 22.03 14.05 18.45
N SER A 252 21.76 12.75 18.55
CA SER A 252 22.39 11.87 19.55
C SER A 252 23.89 11.66 19.31
N GLU A 253 24.34 11.62 18.05
CA GLU A 253 25.76 11.38 17.73
C GLU A 253 26.61 12.65 17.82
N ARG A 254 26.02 13.83 17.60
CA ARG A 254 26.78 15.10 17.51
C ARG A 254 26.55 16.07 18.66
N GLY A 255 25.57 15.81 19.55
CA GLY A 255 25.22 16.73 20.64
C GLY A 255 24.73 18.10 20.15
N ILE A 256 24.38 18.20 18.87
CA ILE A 256 23.85 19.42 18.26
C ILE A 256 22.34 19.41 18.48
N LEU A 257 21.84 20.31 19.31
CA LEU A 257 20.42 20.62 19.40
C LEU A 257 19.95 21.14 18.04
N ILE A 258 19.29 20.28 17.26
CA ILE A 258 18.67 20.69 16.01
C ILE A 258 17.39 21.44 16.42
N ASP A 259 17.34 22.75 16.13
CA ASP A 259 16.15 23.55 16.41
C ASP A 259 14.90 22.86 15.82
N SER A 260 13.92 22.61 16.67
CA SER A 260 12.62 22.04 16.32
C SER A 260 11.94 22.78 15.17
N GLY A 261 12.18 24.10 15.03
CA GLY A 261 11.71 24.90 13.90
C GLY A 261 12.36 24.55 12.56
N PHE A 262 13.67 24.27 12.57
CA PHE A 262 14.42 23.85 11.38
C PHE A 262 14.02 22.44 10.94
N THR A 263 13.91 21.50 11.88
CA THR A 263 13.41 20.14 11.64
C THR A 263 12.00 20.14 11.05
N ALA A 264 11.09 20.92 11.64
CA ALA A 264 9.73 21.08 11.12
C ALA A 264 9.74 21.64 9.70
N THR A 265 10.53 22.68 9.43
CA THR A 265 10.61 23.32 8.11
C THR A 265 11.13 22.35 7.03
N LEU A 266 12.15 21.55 7.36
CA LEU A 266 12.71 20.57 6.43
C LEU A 266 11.72 19.43 6.12
N VAL A 267 11.04 18.93 7.15
CA VAL A 267 10.02 17.88 7.03
C VAL A 267 8.82 18.40 6.24
N PHE A 268 8.24 19.53 6.61
CA PHE A 268 7.10 20.09 5.89
C PHE A 268 7.46 20.49 4.46
N GLY A 269 8.63 21.11 4.24
CA GLY A 269 9.10 21.48 2.90
C GLY A 269 9.25 20.28 1.96
N THR A 270 9.86 19.20 2.45
CA THR A 270 10.08 17.98 1.66
C THR A 270 8.75 17.25 1.39
N LEU A 271 7.85 17.17 2.39
CA LEU A 271 6.54 16.56 2.23
C LEU A 271 5.65 17.36 1.26
N THR A 272 5.69 18.68 1.29
CA THR A 272 4.93 19.54 0.37
C THR A 272 5.41 19.37 -1.07
N VAL A 273 6.72 19.37 -1.32
CA VAL A 273 7.29 19.17 -2.66
C VAL A 273 7.00 17.77 -3.18
N ALA A 274 7.14 16.73 -2.34
CA ALA A 274 6.82 15.35 -2.72
C ALA A 274 5.32 15.17 -3.04
N THR A 275 4.44 15.75 -2.22
CA THR A 275 2.98 15.68 -2.43
C THR A 275 2.56 16.43 -3.70
N TRP A 276 3.14 17.61 -3.94
CA TRP A 276 2.89 18.38 -5.15
C TRP A 276 3.35 17.61 -6.40
N ALA A 277 4.58 17.09 -6.40
CA ALA A 277 5.13 16.34 -7.53
C ALA A 277 4.30 15.07 -7.83
N TYR A 278 3.87 14.36 -6.79
CA TYR A 278 3.05 13.16 -6.93
C TYR A 278 1.66 13.48 -7.52
N ASN A 279 1.01 14.55 -7.08
CA ASN A 279 -0.32 14.94 -7.60
C ASN A 279 -0.26 15.54 -9.00
N HIS A 280 0.93 15.94 -9.47
CA HIS A 280 1.14 16.54 -10.79
C HIS A 280 2.02 15.67 -11.70
N GLN A 281 2.04 14.35 -11.49
CA GLN A 281 2.81 13.40 -12.30
C GLN A 281 2.56 13.53 -13.80
N ALA A 282 1.31 13.73 -14.22
CA ALA A 282 0.97 13.95 -15.63
C ALA A 282 1.56 15.27 -16.18
N LEU A 283 1.64 16.30 -15.34
CA LEU A 283 2.25 17.59 -15.69
C LEU A 283 3.77 17.45 -15.78
N ILE A 284 4.39 16.71 -14.87
CA ILE A 284 5.83 16.40 -14.88
C ILE A 284 6.17 15.53 -16.09
N ALA A 285 5.38 14.50 -16.41
CA ALA A 285 5.55 13.69 -17.59
C ALA A 285 5.34 14.50 -18.88
N SER A 286 4.37 15.42 -18.90
CA SER A 286 4.16 16.33 -20.02
C SER A 286 5.34 17.31 -20.19
N ALA A 287 5.84 17.88 -19.10
CA ALA A 287 7.03 18.73 -19.11
C ALA A 287 8.28 17.95 -19.54
N ALA A 288 8.42 16.71 -19.07
CA ALA A 288 9.49 15.80 -19.50
C ALA A 288 9.39 15.50 -20.99
N ASN A 289 8.19 15.24 -21.52
CA ASN A 289 7.97 15.00 -22.94
C ASN A 289 8.23 16.25 -23.78
N VAL A 290 7.92 17.45 -23.29
CA VAL A 290 8.29 18.72 -23.94
C VAL A 290 9.81 18.90 -23.96
N VAL A 291 10.50 18.56 -22.87
CA VAL A 291 11.98 18.58 -22.81
C VAL A 291 12.60 17.46 -23.64
N ILE A 292 11.95 16.32 -23.83
CA ILE A 292 12.45 15.24 -24.69
C ILE A 292 12.23 15.60 -26.17
N SER A 293 11.09 16.20 -26.52
CA SER A 293 10.76 16.57 -27.90
C SER A 293 11.48 17.83 -28.37
N SER A 294 11.89 18.71 -27.46
CA SER A 294 12.63 19.95 -27.79
C SER A 294 14.13 19.74 -28.01
N PHE A 295 14.65 18.52 -27.76
CA PHE A 295 16.07 18.21 -27.90
C PHE A 295 16.26 17.00 -28.81
N SER A 296 17.08 17.14 -29.85
CA SER A 296 17.31 16.10 -30.86
C SER A 296 18.18 14.92 -30.40
N ASP A 297 18.69 14.97 -29.16
CA ASP A 297 19.60 13.98 -28.60
C ASP A 297 19.25 13.72 -27.11
N LEU A 298 19.08 12.43 -26.79
CA LEU A 298 18.76 11.92 -25.45
C LEU A 298 19.84 12.29 -24.41
N ASN A 299 21.11 12.44 -24.82
CA ASN A 299 22.19 12.87 -23.94
C ASN A 299 22.04 14.33 -23.51
N THR A 300 21.59 15.20 -24.41
CA THR A 300 21.34 16.62 -24.13
C THR A 300 20.09 16.79 -23.25
N ALA A 301 19.00 16.05 -23.53
CA ALA A 301 17.83 16.02 -22.65
C ALA A 301 18.17 15.49 -21.24
N THR A 302 18.99 14.44 -21.15
CA THR A 302 19.48 13.89 -19.87
C THR A 302 20.37 14.89 -19.12
N ARG A 303 21.22 15.64 -19.82
CA ARG A 303 22.03 16.72 -19.22
C ARG A 303 21.17 17.85 -18.70
N THR A 304 20.13 18.26 -19.41
CA THR A 304 19.19 19.30 -18.95
C THR A 304 18.38 18.83 -17.73
N PHE A 305 17.93 17.57 -17.71
CA PHE A 305 17.31 16.98 -16.52
C PHE A 305 18.28 16.87 -15.34
N LYS A 306 19.55 16.53 -15.60
CA LYS A 306 20.61 16.59 -14.60
C LYS A 306 20.91 18.00 -14.14
N VAL A 307 20.75 19.02 -14.99
CA VAL A 307 20.88 20.44 -14.60
C VAL A 307 19.70 20.85 -13.72
N ILE A 308 18.46 20.48 -14.04
CA ILE A 308 17.29 20.76 -13.18
C ILE A 308 17.41 20.02 -11.83
N GLY A 309 17.84 18.76 -11.86
CA GLY A 309 18.20 18.00 -10.65
C GLY A 309 19.38 18.62 -9.91
N ALA A 310 20.39 19.12 -10.62
CA ALA A 310 21.52 19.85 -10.07
C ALA A 310 21.13 21.24 -9.57
N SER A 311 20.05 21.86 -10.04
CA SER A 311 19.48 23.11 -9.51
C SER A 311 18.80 22.86 -8.16
N ALA A 312 18.11 21.73 -8.01
CA ALA A 312 17.61 21.27 -6.72
C ALA A 312 18.75 20.93 -5.75
N ILE A 313 19.82 20.29 -6.25
CA ILE A 313 21.07 20.08 -5.49
C ILE A 313 21.82 21.41 -5.26
N ALA A 314 21.70 22.40 -6.14
CA ALA A 314 22.30 23.72 -5.98
C ALA A 314 21.56 24.54 -4.91
N CYS A 315 20.26 24.32 -4.72
CA CYS A 315 19.56 24.81 -3.54
C CYS A 315 20.09 24.15 -2.26
N ALA A 316 20.45 22.86 -2.30
CA ALA A 316 21.12 22.18 -1.18
C ALA A 316 22.57 22.69 -0.99
N ALA A 317 23.31 22.96 -2.06
CA ALA A 317 24.67 23.50 -2.00
C ALA A 317 24.70 24.99 -1.60
N ALA A 318 23.66 25.76 -1.94
CA ALA A 318 23.46 27.11 -1.44
C ALA A 318 23.19 27.10 0.06
N MET A 319 22.45 26.10 0.55
CA MET A 319 22.29 25.87 1.99
C MET A 319 23.63 25.50 2.64
N ASP A 320 24.47 24.65 2.03
CA ASP A 320 25.82 24.37 2.52
C ASP A 320 26.74 25.61 2.52
N ALA A 321 26.63 26.48 1.50
CA ALA A 321 27.37 27.74 1.44
C ALA A 321 26.91 28.74 2.51
N ILE A 322 25.60 28.78 2.82
CA ILE A 322 25.04 29.57 3.91
C ILE A 322 25.54 29.02 5.26
N VAL A 323 25.55 27.69 5.46
CA VAL A 323 26.11 27.05 6.66
C VAL A 323 27.60 27.35 6.81
N LYS A 324 28.37 27.32 5.71
CA LYS A 324 29.79 27.69 5.72
C LYS A 324 29.98 29.16 6.07
N ALA A 325 29.20 30.07 5.48
CA ALA A 325 29.26 31.50 5.81
C ALA A 325 28.90 31.77 7.27
N ILE A 326 27.96 31.01 7.85
CA ILE A 326 27.64 31.08 9.29
C ILE A 326 28.83 30.62 10.13
N LYS A 327 29.51 29.52 9.77
CA LYS A 327 30.71 29.03 10.46
C LYS A 327 31.87 30.04 10.38
N ASP A 328 32.11 30.60 9.21
CA ASP A 328 33.21 31.53 8.95
C ASP A 328 33.02 32.89 9.66
N ASN A 329 31.78 33.24 10.01
CA ASN A 329 31.44 34.53 10.66
C ASN A 329 30.92 34.37 12.10
N ALA A 330 30.93 33.17 12.66
CA ALA A 330 30.55 32.94 14.05
C ALA A 330 31.62 33.51 15.02
N PRO A 331 31.22 34.09 16.17
CA PRO A 331 32.18 34.64 17.14
C PRO A 331 33.19 33.58 17.62
N PRO A 332 34.45 33.92 17.89
CA PRO A 332 35.55 32.96 18.14
C PRO A 332 35.38 32.01 19.34
N GLN A 333 34.34 32.19 20.17
CA GLN A 333 34.10 31.36 21.34
C GLN A 333 33.43 30.01 21.03
N SER A 334 33.11 29.72 19.76
CA SER A 334 32.46 28.46 19.34
C SER A 334 33.33 27.51 18.49
N VAL A 335 34.64 27.77 18.33
CA VAL A 335 35.51 27.02 17.38
C VAL A 335 36.70 26.32 18.07
N ALA A 336 36.57 25.93 19.33
CA ALA A 336 37.69 25.32 20.08
C ALA A 336 37.70 23.78 20.10
N ALA A 337 36.86 23.11 19.31
CA ALA A 337 36.89 21.65 19.23
C ALA A 337 36.56 21.18 17.82
N ASP A 338 37.54 21.22 16.90
CA ASP A 338 37.53 20.35 15.72
C ASP A 338 38.91 20.33 15.05
N ASN A 339 39.66 19.24 15.32
CA ASN A 339 40.85 18.87 14.54
C ASN A 339 40.67 17.51 13.83
N GLU A 340 39.43 17.00 13.70
CA GLU A 340 39.16 15.70 13.06
C GLU A 340 38.21 15.75 11.85
N LEU A 341 37.94 16.93 11.29
CA LEU A 341 37.11 17.05 10.07
C LEU A 341 37.91 17.14 8.76
N SER A 342 39.22 16.92 8.78
CA SER A 342 40.05 16.84 7.57
C SER A 342 40.02 15.47 6.87
N ALA A 343 39.19 14.51 7.31
CA ALA A 343 39.12 13.18 6.69
C ALA A 343 37.98 13.00 5.67
N PHE A 344 37.04 13.95 5.54
CA PHE A 344 35.97 13.88 4.54
C PHE A 344 35.69 15.27 3.96
N VAL A 345 36.57 15.74 3.07
CA VAL A 345 36.27 16.42 1.79
C VAL A 345 37.63 16.78 1.19
N ASP A 346 38.08 16.03 0.19
CA ASP A 346 38.97 16.57 -0.84
C ASP A 346 38.37 16.20 -2.20
N VAL A 347 37.26 16.86 -2.56
CA VAL A 347 36.82 16.90 -3.95
C VAL A 347 37.55 18.06 -4.61
N LYS A 348 38.71 17.76 -5.20
CA LYS A 348 39.45 18.74 -6.00
C LYS A 348 38.65 19.10 -7.25
N TYR A 349 38.06 20.29 -7.25
CA TYR A 349 37.52 20.95 -8.43
C TYR A 349 38.66 21.57 -9.24
N THR A 350 39.41 20.75 -9.96
CA THR A 350 40.27 21.21 -11.04
C THR A 350 39.78 20.56 -12.33
N ASN A 351 39.10 21.36 -13.17
CA ASN A 351 38.72 21.13 -14.58
C ASN A 351 37.22 21.20 -14.93
N LEU A 352 36.44 22.04 -14.26
CA LEU A 352 35.22 22.60 -14.86
C LEU A 352 35.50 24.03 -15.35
N VAL A 353 36.40 24.16 -16.33
CA VAL A 353 36.46 25.36 -17.16
C VAL A 353 35.48 25.16 -18.30
N CYS A 354 34.31 25.79 -18.21
CA CYS A 354 33.49 26.02 -19.40
C CYS A 354 34.31 26.90 -20.35
N LYS A 355 34.82 26.32 -21.45
CA LYS A 355 35.30 27.12 -22.57
C LYS A 355 34.10 27.89 -23.13
N LYS A 356 34.26 29.21 -23.20
CA LYS A 356 33.34 30.13 -23.90
C LYS A 356 33.23 29.78 -25.36
#